data_AF-A0A820PPV5-F1
#
_entry.id   AF-A0A820PPV5-F1
#
_cell.length_a   1.000
_cell.length_b   1.000
_cell.length_c   1.000
_cell.angle_alpha   90.00
_cell.angle_beta   90.00
_cell.angle_gamma   90.00
#
_symmetry.space_group_name_H-M   'P 1'
#
loop_
_entity.id
_entity.type
_entity.pdbx_description
1 polymer ?
#
loop_
_entity_poly.entity_id
_entity_poly.type
_entity_poly.pdbx_seq_one_letter_code
_entity_poly.pdbx_strand_id
1 'polypeptide(L)'
;MQAEWEKHGTCYWQKPEDYFEQINSLYSKIHLPKNTNEILNNSTISKRESIQKSLLNINSQLTSEYIDIVMIKEKKLKEIAFCYNHSFNYITCNRHI
;
A
#
# COMPACT_ATOMS: atom_id res chain seq x y z
N MET A 1 10.09 -12.36 -7.09
CA MET A 1 9.86 -12.68 -5.67
C MET A 1 11.14 -13.07 -4.94
N GLN A 2 12.03 -13.89 -5.52
CA GLN A 2 13.32 -14.23 -4.88
C GLN A 2 14.14 -13.01 -4.41
N ALA A 3 14.26 -11.97 -5.26
CA ALA A 3 14.97 -10.74 -4.88
C ALA A 3 14.32 -9.99 -3.70
N GLU A 4 12.99 -10.04 -3.56
CA GLU A 4 12.28 -9.42 -2.42
C GLU A 4 12.52 -10.19 -1.13
N TRP A 5 12.56 -11.52 -1.21
CA TRP A 5 12.94 -12.37 -0.08
C TRP A 5 14.37 -12.06 0.39
N GLU A 6 15.34 -12.14 -0.51
CA GLU A 6 16.76 -11.95 -0.19
C GLU A 6 17.03 -10.56 0.40
N LYS A 7 16.36 -9.53 -0.11
CA LYS A 7 16.58 -8.13 0.27
C LYS A 7 15.78 -7.69 1.51
N HIS A 8 14.59 -8.23 1.73
CA HIS A 8 13.64 -7.72 2.72
C HIS A 8 13.12 -8.78 3.70
N GLY A 9 12.96 -10.04 3.26
CA GLY A 9 12.39 -11.11 4.08
C GLY A 9 13.38 -11.77 5.06
N THR A 10 14.62 -11.98 4.62
CA THR A 10 15.66 -12.69 5.40
C THR A 10 16.00 -12.04 6.75
N CYS A 11 15.67 -10.76 6.95
CA CYS A 11 15.95 -10.04 8.18
C CYS A 11 15.03 -10.41 9.36
N TYR A 12 13.83 -10.96 9.11
CA TYR A 12 12.85 -11.25 10.15
C TYR A 12 12.33 -12.69 10.11
N TRP A 13 12.09 -13.24 8.91
CA TRP A 13 11.55 -14.58 8.75
C TRP A 13 12.67 -15.60 8.56
N GLN A 14 12.46 -16.82 9.08
CA GLN A 14 13.38 -17.94 8.89
C GLN A 14 13.15 -18.68 7.57
N LYS A 15 11.94 -18.56 7.02
CA LYS A 15 11.48 -19.28 5.84
C LYS A 15 10.81 -18.31 4.85
N PRO A 16 11.07 -18.46 3.54
CA PRO A 16 10.39 -17.67 2.51
C PRO A 16 8.86 -17.84 2.54
N GLU A 17 8.38 -19.05 2.86
CA GLU A 17 6.96 -19.38 2.88
C GLU A 17 6.20 -18.48 3.86
N ASP A 18 6.70 -18.35 5.10
CA ASP A 18 6.10 -17.52 6.15
C ASP A 18 6.04 -16.04 5.74
N TYR A 19 7.07 -15.54 5.03
CA TYR A 19 7.13 -14.17 4.52
C TYR A 19 6.05 -13.91 3.46
N PHE A 20 5.95 -14.79 2.46
CA PHE A 20 4.99 -14.62 1.37
C PHE A 20 3.55 -14.91 1.81
N GLU A 21 3.33 -15.85 2.72
CA GLU A 21 2.01 -16.08 3.33
C GLU A 21 1.53 -14.85 4.10
N GLN A 22 2.41 -14.22 4.88
CA GLN A 22 2.07 -13.00 5.60
C GLN A 22 1.76 -11.83 4.65
N ILE A 23 2.54 -11.64 3.58
CA ILE A 23 2.25 -10.64 2.55
C ILE A 23 0.90 -10.90 1.90
N ASN A 24 0.63 -12.15 1.48
CA ASN A 24 -0.63 -12.52 0.85
C ASN A 24 -1.81 -12.31 1.80
N SER A 25 -1.67 -12.65 3.07
CA SER A 25 -2.68 -12.42 4.10
C SER A 25 -3.01 -10.93 4.25
N LEU A 26 -2.01 -10.05 4.29
CA LEU A 26 -2.24 -8.60 4.38
C LEU A 26 -2.84 -8.03 3.11
N TYR A 27 -2.31 -8.43 1.95
CA TYR A 27 -2.79 -7.97 0.65
C TYR A 27 -4.24 -8.37 0.39
N SER A 28 -4.62 -9.59 0.78
CA SER A 28 -5.99 -10.10 0.60
C SER A 28 -7.06 -9.31 1.35
N LYS A 29 -6.67 -8.56 2.40
CA LYS A 29 -7.58 -7.71 3.19
C LYS A 29 -7.80 -6.34 2.55
N ILE A 30 -7.05 -5.98 1.51
CA ILE A 30 -7.11 -4.68 0.85
C ILE A 30 -7.94 -4.81 -0.43
N HIS A 31 -9.04 -4.07 -0.49
CA HIS A 31 -9.78 -3.88 -1.73
C HIS A 31 -9.14 -2.78 -2.55
N LEU A 32 -8.78 -3.09 -3.80
CA LEU A 32 -8.27 -2.13 -4.75
C LEU A 32 -9.39 -1.62 -5.67
N PRO A 33 -9.41 -0.34 -6.03
CA PRO A 33 -10.40 0.19 -6.96
C PRO A 33 -10.17 -0.41 -8.35
N LYS A 34 -11.26 -0.88 -8.99
CA LYS A 34 -11.20 -1.56 -10.30
C LYS A 34 -10.70 -0.66 -11.43
N ASN A 35 -10.96 0.65 -11.36
CA ASN A 35 -10.68 1.61 -12.43
C ASN A 35 -9.78 2.76 -11.95
N THR A 36 -8.54 2.47 -11.56
CA THR A 36 -7.57 3.49 -11.13
C THR A 36 -7.34 4.58 -12.19
N ASN A 37 -7.35 4.22 -13.48
CA ASN A 37 -7.20 5.18 -14.57
C ASN A 37 -8.37 6.18 -14.66
N GLU A 38 -9.59 5.73 -14.36
CA GLU A 38 -10.78 6.58 -14.36
C GLU A 38 -10.76 7.56 -13.19
N ILE A 39 -10.36 7.07 -12.00
CA ILE A 39 -10.13 7.89 -10.80
C ILE A 39 -9.11 9.01 -11.07
N LEU A 40 -8.09 8.73 -11.88
CA LEU A 40 -7.02 9.68 -12.19
C LEU A 40 -7.39 10.74 -13.23
N ASN A 41 -8.43 10.51 -14.04
CA ASN A 41 -8.79 11.37 -15.17
C ASN A 41 -10.00 12.29 -14.89
N ASN A 42 -10.78 12.01 -13.84
CA ASN A 42 -12.09 12.64 -13.63
C ASN A 42 -12.22 13.44 -12.33
N SER A 43 -11.11 13.86 -11.71
CA SER A 43 -11.11 14.51 -10.41
C SER A 43 -10.84 16.02 -10.45
N THR A 44 -11.67 16.79 -9.74
CA THR A 44 -11.44 18.20 -9.41
C THR A 44 -10.35 18.40 -8.34
N ILE A 45 -9.96 17.31 -7.67
CA ILE A 45 -8.88 17.23 -6.67
C ILE A 45 -7.61 16.60 -7.27
N SER A 46 -6.53 16.60 -6.48
CA SER A 46 -5.25 16.02 -6.93
C SER A 46 -5.34 14.51 -7.13
N LYS A 47 -4.60 13.95 -8.10
CA LYS A 47 -4.53 12.50 -8.37
C LYS A 47 -4.24 11.67 -7.12
N ARG A 48 -3.33 12.15 -6.26
CA ARG A 48 -2.97 11.53 -4.98
C ARG A 48 -4.20 11.41 -4.07
N GLU A 49 -4.92 12.52 -3.91
CA GLU A 49 -6.11 12.60 -3.07
C GLU A 49 -7.26 11.75 -3.63
N SER A 50 -7.46 11.73 -4.95
CA SER A 50 -8.45 10.86 -5.61
C SER A 50 -8.21 9.38 -5.34
N ILE A 51 -6.95 8.93 -5.42
CA ILE A 51 -6.57 7.56 -5.09
C ILE A 51 -6.84 7.28 -3.62
N GLN A 52 -6.38 8.17 -2.71
CA GLN A 52 -6.56 7.98 -1.28
C GLN A 52 -8.04 7.87 -0.91
N LYS A 53 -8.88 8.80 -1.39
CA LYS A 53 -10.32 8.79 -1.15
C LYS A 53 -10.98 7.52 -1.68
N SER A 54 -10.57 7.06 -2.86
CA SER A 54 -11.12 5.83 -3.44
C SER A 54 -10.76 4.59 -2.63
N LEU A 55 -9.53 4.52 -2.09
CA LEU A 55 -9.11 3.44 -1.19
C LEU A 55 -9.90 3.44 0.12
N LEU A 56 -10.05 4.61 0.75
CA LEU A 56 -10.78 4.76 2.01
C LEU A 56 -12.27 4.43 1.86
N ASN A 57 -12.88 4.77 0.73
CA ASN A 57 -14.30 4.49 0.47
C ASN A 57 -14.61 2.98 0.40
N ILE A 58 -13.64 2.14 0.02
CA ILE A 58 -13.84 0.69 -0.17
C ILE A 58 -13.15 -0.16 0.89
N ASN A 59 -12.44 0.47 1.84
CA ASN A 59 -11.74 -0.18 2.95
C ASN A 59 -12.03 0.57 4.25
N SER A 60 -13.11 0.21 4.95
CA SER A 60 -13.53 0.87 6.20
C SER A 60 -12.55 0.71 7.36
N GLN A 61 -11.63 -0.25 7.27
CA GLN A 61 -10.57 -0.49 8.25
C GLN A 61 -9.35 0.43 8.08
N LEU A 62 -9.27 1.17 6.97
CA LEU A 62 -8.16 2.07 6.69
C LEU A 62 -8.50 3.50 7.09
N THR A 63 -7.47 4.22 7.52
CA THR A 63 -7.48 5.67 7.68
C THR A 63 -6.41 6.29 6.78
N SER A 64 -6.49 7.60 6.55
CA SER A 64 -5.60 8.27 5.59
C SER A 64 -4.13 8.19 6.01
N GLU A 65 -3.86 8.17 7.31
CA GLU A 65 -2.52 8.06 7.87
C GLU A 65 -1.88 6.67 7.68
N TYR A 66 -2.66 5.61 7.41
CA TYR A 66 -2.13 4.25 7.17
C TYR A 66 -1.69 4.02 5.73
N ILE A 67 -1.90 5.00 4.85
CA ILE A 67 -1.69 4.90 3.41
C ILE A 67 -0.69 5.97 2.98
N ASP A 68 0.44 5.54 2.41
CA ASP A 68 1.33 6.45 1.68
C ASP A 68 1.18 6.25 0.17
N ILE A 69 1.14 7.35 -0.56
CA ILE A 69 0.93 7.35 -2.01
C ILE A 69 2.09 8.11 -2.65
N VAL A 70 2.93 7.35 -3.33
CA VAL A 70 4.12 7.87 -4.01
C VAL A 70 3.77 8.17 -5.45
N MET A 71 3.95 9.43 -5.83
CA MET A 71 3.81 9.89 -7.21
C MET A 71 5.21 10.17 -7.78
N ILE A 72 5.43 9.87 -9.07
CA ILE A 72 6.62 10.39 -9.77
C ILE A 72 6.40 11.84 -10.23
N LYS A 73 7.47 12.52 -10.67
CA LYS A 73 7.45 13.93 -11.13
C LYS A 73 6.37 14.21 -12.20
N GLU A 74 6.05 13.23 -13.04
CA GLU A 74 5.01 13.33 -14.08
C GLU A 74 3.56 13.17 -13.54
N LYS A 75 3.35 13.22 -12.22
CA LYS A 75 2.06 12.96 -11.56
C LYS A 75 1.45 11.60 -11.94
N LYS A 76 2.29 10.60 -12.22
CA LYS A 76 1.89 9.20 -12.37
C LYS A 76 2.06 8.48 -11.04
N LEU A 77 1.16 7.54 -10.75
CA LEU A 77 1.25 6.70 -9.56
C LEU A 77 2.49 5.80 -9.67
N LYS A 78 3.33 5.80 -8.64
CA LYS A 78 4.48 4.90 -8.51
C LYS A 78 4.16 3.72 -7.61
N GLU A 79 3.65 4.02 -6.41
CA GLU A 79 3.48 3.05 -5.34
C GLU A 79 2.36 3.51 -4.41
N ILE A 80 1.64 2.53 -3.87
CA ILE A 80 0.75 2.70 -2.73
C ILE A 80 1.30 1.79 -1.64
N ALA A 81 1.67 2.36 -0.50
CA ALA A 81 2.17 1.62 0.65
C ALA A 81 1.12 1.64 1.76
N PHE A 82 0.93 0.49 2.41
CA PHE A 82 0.12 0.34 3.61
C PHE A 82 1.05 0.02 4.78
N CYS A 83 0.98 0.81 5.85
CA CYS A 83 1.96 0.73 6.93
C CYS A 83 1.45 -0.07 8.12
N TYR A 84 2.32 -0.94 8.65
CA TYR A 84 2.01 -1.85 9.74
C TYR A 84 3.13 -1.83 10.79
N ASN A 85 2.79 -2.14 12.04
CA ASN A 85 3.79 -2.49 13.05
C ASN A 85 4.22 -3.97 12.93
N HIS A 86 5.14 -4.42 13.79
CA HIS A 86 5.64 -5.81 13.78
C HIS A 86 4.57 -6.86 14.14
N SER A 87 3.43 -6.43 14.68
CA SER A 87 2.26 -7.29 14.93
C SER A 87 1.23 -7.22 13.80
N PHE A 88 1.58 -6.58 12.68
CA PHE A 88 0.73 -6.40 11.50
C PHE A 88 -0.58 -5.63 11.75
N ASN A 89 -0.59 -4.78 12.77
CA ASN A 89 -1.65 -3.79 12.96
C ASN A 89 -1.29 -2.51 12.20
N TYR A 90 -2.30 -1.85 11.61
CA TYR A 90 -2.07 -0.59 10.91
C TYR A 90 -1.48 0.47 11.82
N ILE A 91 -0.55 1.25 11.27
CA ILE A 91 0.06 2.40 11.94
C ILE A 91 0.21 3.56 10.95
N THR A 92 0.37 4.77 11.48
CA THR A 92 0.74 5.93 10.67
C THR A 92 2.00 5.65 9.86
N CYS A 93 1.92 5.85 8.55
CA CYS A 93 3.07 5.78 7.67
C CYS A 93 4.07 6.87 8.05
N ASN A 94 5.25 6.45 8.52
CA ASN A 94 6.34 7.36 8.84
C ASN A 94 7.49 7.13 7.86
N ARG A 95 7.39 7.71 6.67
CA ARG A 95 8.50 7.75 5.72
C ARG A 95 9.44 8.88 6.11
N HIS A 96 10.29 8.63 7.11
CA HIS A 96 11.61 9.25 7.18
C HIS A 96 12.57 8.33 6.44
N ILE A 97 12.69 8.53 5.12
CA ILE A 97 13.77 8.00 4.30
C ILE A 97 14.41 9.20 3.62
#